data_AF-A0A924UY19-F1
#
_entry.id   AF-A0A924UY19-F1
#
_cell.length_a   1.000
_cell.length_b   1.000
_cell.length_c   1.000
_cell.angle_alpha   90.00
_cell.angle_beta   90.00
_cell.angle_gamma   90.00
#
_symmetry.space_group_name_H-M   'P 1'
#
loop_
_entity.id
_entity.type
_entity.pdbx_description
1 polymer ?
#
loop_
_entity_poly.entity_id
_entity_poly.type
_entity_poly.pdbx_seq_one_letter_code
_entity_poly.pdbx_strand_id
1 'polypeptide(L)'
;MNQSLDEILFQLSKGNTIEGLKNGILWMGFEQVKEWKSRFGFQFHIYPKDHLLKNAQKEYKPHFHLKKPSEKIDCRMFFDGTIYDCQGGNQIDKRTKEAIEYFLSNPNNHNLLLEFWNHKNPSIKV
;
A
#
# COMPACT_ATOMS: atom_id res chain seq x y z
N MET A 1 13.60 -8.23 2.76
CA MET A 1 12.52 -9.24 2.57
C MET A 1 11.45 -8.62 1.69
N ASN A 2 10.98 -9.30 0.64
CA ASN A 2 9.85 -8.85 -0.17
C ASN A 2 8.55 -9.36 0.48
N GLN A 3 8.02 -8.60 1.44
CA GLN A 3 6.75 -8.91 2.09
C GLN A 3 5.62 -8.15 1.41
N SER A 4 4.49 -8.83 1.18
CA SER A 4 3.26 -8.18 0.74
C SER A 4 2.66 -7.34 1.87
N LEU A 5 1.85 -6.33 1.55
CA LEU A 5 1.12 -5.56 2.57
C LEU A 5 0.28 -6.48 3.48
N ASP A 6 -0.35 -7.50 2.90
CA ASP A 6 -1.20 -8.45 3.62
C ASP A 6 -0.40 -9.24 4.68
N GLU A 7 0.83 -9.64 4.35
CA GLU A 7 1.74 -10.32 5.28
C GLU A 7 2.19 -9.37 6.40
N ILE A 8 2.52 -8.11 6.08
CA ILE A 8 2.90 -7.11 7.09
C ILE A 8 1.75 -6.89 8.08
N LEU A 9 0.53 -6.69 7.58
CA LEU A 9 -0.67 -6.52 8.41
C LEU A 9 -0.93 -7.76 9.27
N PHE A 10 -0.66 -8.96 8.75
CA PHE A 10 -0.79 -10.21 9.49
C PHE A 10 0.21 -10.30 10.63
N GLN A 11 1.48 -10.01 10.38
CA GLN A 11 2.52 -10.00 11.41
C GLN A 11 2.17 -9.06 12.56
N LEU A 12 1.74 -7.83 12.22
CA LEU A 12 1.27 -6.88 13.23
C LEU A 12 0.04 -7.41 13.99
N SER A 13 -0.79 -8.25 13.38
CA SER A 13 -2.02 -8.78 14.01
C SER A 13 -1.72 -9.84 15.06
N LYS A 14 -0.54 -10.44 14.96
CA LYS A 14 0.00 -11.41 15.92
C LYS A 14 0.84 -10.75 17.02
N GLY A 15 0.85 -9.41 17.09
CA GLY A 15 1.55 -8.65 18.12
C GLY A 15 2.99 -8.28 17.77
N ASN A 16 3.44 -8.53 16.53
CA ASN A 16 4.74 -8.04 16.07
C ASN A 16 4.72 -6.51 15.87
N THR A 17 5.90 -5.88 15.77
CA THR A 17 6.05 -4.45 15.52
C THR A 17 6.83 -4.20 14.22
N ILE A 18 6.71 -3.01 13.64
CA ILE A 18 7.52 -2.63 12.46
C ILE A 18 9.01 -2.73 12.76
N GLU A 19 9.43 -2.36 13.97
CA GLU A 19 10.83 -2.48 14.39
C GLU A 19 11.26 -3.95 14.54
N GLY A 20 10.37 -4.81 15.06
CA GLY A 20 10.59 -6.26 15.08
C GLY A 20 10.80 -6.83 13.68
N LEU A 21 9.96 -6.44 12.72
CA LEU A 21 10.07 -6.85 11.31
C LEU A 21 11.39 -6.41 10.68
N LYS A 22 11.83 -5.16 10.93
CA LYS A 22 13.14 -4.66 10.47
C LYS A 22 14.30 -5.49 11.04
N ASN A 23 14.18 -5.94 12.28
CA ASN A 23 15.14 -6.82 12.94
C ASN A 23 14.97 -8.31 12.56
N GLY A 24 14.11 -8.61 11.59
CA GLY A 24 13.90 -9.98 11.08
C GLY A 24 13.04 -10.88 11.96
N ILE A 25 12.38 -10.32 12.98
CA ILE A 25 11.46 -11.07 13.84
C ILE A 25 10.18 -11.34 13.06
N LEU A 26 9.80 -12.61 12.95
CA LEU A 26 8.57 -13.04 12.28
C LEU A 26 7.80 -14.00 13.19
N TRP A 27 6.50 -13.79 13.26
CA TRP A 27 5.57 -14.79 13.74
C TRP A 27 5.36 -15.82 12.63
N MET A 28 5.51 -17.10 12.95
CA MET A 28 5.24 -18.21 12.03
C MET A 28 4.15 -19.10 12.61
N GLY A 29 3.15 -19.43 11.79
CA GLY A 29 2.11 -20.37 12.13
C GLY A 29 1.76 -21.25 10.94
N PHE A 30 1.50 -22.52 11.20
CA PHE A 30 1.16 -23.49 10.17
C PHE A 30 -0.36 -23.53 10.00
N GLU A 31 -0.90 -22.71 9.09
CA GLU A 31 -2.29 -22.80 8.65
C GLU A 31 -2.41 -23.71 7.42
N GLN A 32 -3.47 -24.51 7.35
CA GLN A 32 -3.78 -25.33 6.17
C GLN A 32 -4.05 -24.40 4.97
N VAL A 33 -3.40 -24.68 3.83
CA VAL A 33 -3.44 -23.83 2.64
C VAL A 33 -4.88 -23.67 2.16
N LYS A 34 -5.39 -22.43 2.18
CA LYS A 34 -6.62 -22.01 1.52
C LYS A 34 -6.26 -21.23 0.25
N GLU A 35 -7.24 -21.04 -0.64
CA GLU A 35 -7.09 -20.14 -1.80
C GLU A 35 -6.53 -18.79 -1.35
N TRP A 36 -5.57 -18.26 -2.11
CA TRP A 36 -4.97 -16.96 -1.84
C TRP A 36 -6.00 -15.84 -2.04
N LYS A 37 -6.45 -15.24 -0.94
CA LYS A 37 -7.24 -14.01 -0.91
C LYS A 37 -6.54 -13.06 0.06
N SER A 38 -6.59 -11.75 -0.20
CA SER A 38 -6.10 -10.77 0.79
C SER A 38 -6.86 -10.98 2.09
N ARG A 39 -6.15 -11.30 3.18
CA ARG A 39 -6.70 -11.50 4.52
C ARG A 39 -7.37 -10.23 5.05
N PHE A 40 -6.84 -9.07 4.67
CA PHE A 40 -7.36 -7.77 5.12
C PHE A 40 -8.23 -7.05 4.08
N GLY A 41 -8.40 -7.61 2.89
CA GLY A 41 -9.30 -7.11 1.85
C GLY A 41 -8.86 -5.81 1.16
N PHE A 42 -7.60 -5.39 1.33
CA PHE A 42 -7.06 -4.21 0.67
C PHE A 42 -6.68 -4.51 -0.78
N GLN A 43 -6.90 -3.53 -1.65
CA GLN A 43 -6.63 -3.61 -3.09
C GLN A 43 -5.83 -2.38 -3.53
N PHE A 44 -4.77 -2.61 -4.31
CA PHE A 44 -3.98 -1.56 -4.94
C PHE A 44 -4.45 -1.35 -6.37
N HIS A 45 -4.86 -0.12 -6.68
CA HIS A 45 -5.39 0.25 -7.98
C HIS A 45 -4.58 1.40 -8.57
N ILE A 46 -4.10 1.22 -9.79
CA ILE A 46 -3.56 2.30 -10.62
C ILE A 46 -4.38 2.29 -11.91
N TYR A 47 -5.07 3.40 -12.18
CA TYR A 47 -5.94 3.51 -13.34
C TYR A 47 -5.16 3.95 -14.58
N PRO A 48 -5.64 3.59 -15.79
CA PRO A 48 -5.09 4.12 -17.03
C PRO A 48 -5.50 5.59 -17.24
N LYS A 49 -4.62 6.37 -17.87
CA LYS A 49 -4.79 7.82 -18.11
C LYS A 49 -5.03 8.63 -16.84
N ASP A 50 -4.53 8.12 -15.72
CA ASP A 50 -4.58 8.83 -14.46
C ASP A 50 -3.64 10.03 -14.52
N HIS A 51 -3.91 11.05 -13.72
CA HIS A 51 -3.14 12.30 -13.73
C HIS A 51 -2.20 12.36 -12.53
N LEU A 52 -1.17 13.21 -12.63
CA LEU A 52 -0.32 13.51 -11.48
C LEU A 52 -1.10 14.40 -10.50
N LEU A 53 -0.96 14.11 -9.21
CA LEU A 53 -1.54 14.92 -8.15
C LEU A 53 -0.51 15.89 -7.59
N LYS A 54 -0.97 17.09 -7.25
CA LYS A 54 -0.12 18.12 -6.65
C LYS A 54 0.01 17.88 -5.15
N ASN A 55 1.23 17.70 -4.66
CA ASN A 55 1.50 17.55 -3.23
C ASN A 55 1.58 18.91 -2.50
N ALA A 56 1.82 18.88 -1.19
CA ALA A 56 1.94 20.08 -0.35
C ALA A 56 3.10 21.01 -0.77
N GLN A 57 4.16 20.44 -1.35
CA GLN A 57 5.33 21.15 -1.86
C GLN A 57 5.11 21.72 -3.28
N LYS A 58 3.88 21.63 -3.82
CA LYS A 58 3.49 22.07 -5.16
C LYS A 58 4.14 21.27 -6.31
N GLU A 59 4.64 20.08 -6.03
CA GLU A 59 5.17 19.13 -7.00
C GLU A 59 4.07 18.20 -7.50
N TYR A 60 4.11 17.82 -8.77
CA TYR A 60 3.18 16.85 -9.36
C TYR A 60 3.77 15.44 -9.25
N LYS A 61 3.08 14.53 -8.57
CA LYS A 61 3.55 13.17 -8.27
C LYS A 61 2.55 12.10 -8.72
N PRO A 62 3.03 10.90 -9.10
CA PRO A 62 2.16 9.75 -9.34
C PRO A 62 1.47 9.33 -8.05
N HIS A 63 0.33 8.67 -8.18
CA HIS A 63 -0.44 8.20 -7.03
C HIS A 63 -1.05 6.84 -7.30
N PHE A 64 -1.54 6.16 -6.28
CA PHE A 64 -2.34 4.96 -6.42
C PHE A 64 -3.54 5.05 -5.50
N HIS A 65 -4.55 4.24 -5.79
CA HIS A 65 -5.72 4.07 -4.96
C HIS A 65 -5.54 2.85 -4.08
N LEU A 66 -5.64 3.04 -2.77
CA LEU A 66 -5.80 1.97 -1.81
C LEU A 66 -7.28 1.82 -1.48
N LYS A 67 -7.86 0.68 -1.85
CA LYS A 67 -9.29 0.41 -1.70
C LYS A 67 -9.52 -0.73 -0.71
N LYS A 68 -10.56 -0.59 0.10
CA LYS A 68 -11.14 -1.68 0.89
C LYS A 68 -12.66 -1.59 0.79
N PRO A 69 -13.26 -2.19 -0.25
CA PRO A 69 -14.68 -2.01 -0.55
C PRO A 69 -15.62 -2.39 0.59
N SER A 70 -15.27 -3.42 1.38
CA SER A 70 -16.06 -3.86 2.54
C SER A 70 -16.21 -2.79 3.62
N GLU A 71 -15.28 -1.85 3.69
CA GLU A 71 -15.27 -0.74 4.65
C GLU A 71 -15.47 0.62 3.97
N LYS A 72 -15.81 0.64 2.67
CA LYS A 72 -16.00 1.86 1.87
C LYS A 72 -14.77 2.80 1.94
N ILE A 73 -13.57 2.23 2.03
CA ILE A 73 -12.31 2.99 1.97
C ILE A 73 -11.85 3.08 0.52
N ASP A 74 -11.55 4.28 0.06
CA ASP A 74 -10.86 4.57 -1.20
C ASP A 74 -9.96 5.79 -0.98
N CYS A 75 -8.68 5.53 -0.70
CA CYS A 75 -7.70 6.58 -0.43
C CYS A 75 -6.74 6.73 -1.61
N ARG A 76 -6.51 7.96 -2.07
CA ARG A 76 -5.44 8.27 -3.01
C ARG A 76 -4.18 8.54 -2.22
N MET A 77 -3.11 7.82 -2.57
CA MET A 77 -1.84 7.87 -1.86
C MET A 77 -0.68 8.07 -2.83
N PHE A 78 0.30 8.86 -2.43
CA PHE A 78 1.58 8.98 -3.11
C PHE A 78 2.46 7.75 -2.81
N PHE A 79 3.49 7.54 -3.62
CA PHE A 79 4.33 6.34 -3.55
C PHE A 79 5.31 6.36 -2.36
N ASP A 80 5.33 7.45 -1.60
CA ASP A 80 6.00 7.57 -0.29
C ASP A 80 5.07 7.23 0.89
N GLY A 81 3.81 6.88 0.63
CA GLY A 81 2.82 6.55 1.65
C GLY A 81 2.02 7.75 2.15
N THR A 82 2.29 8.96 1.65
CA THR A 82 1.51 10.15 1.99
C THR A 82 0.10 10.04 1.42
N ILE A 83 -0.91 10.16 2.29
CA ILE A 83 -2.32 10.20 1.88
C ILE A 83 -2.59 11.57 1.27
N TYR A 84 -3.11 11.60 0.03
CA TYR A 84 -3.61 12.82 -0.60
C TYR A 84 -5.03 13.12 -0.10
N ASP A 85 -5.93 12.16 -0.23
CA ASP A 85 -7.29 12.20 0.33
C ASP A 85 -7.90 10.79 0.45
N CYS A 86 -9.06 10.71 1.10
CA CYS A 86 -9.87 9.50 1.18
C CYS A 86 -11.34 9.83 0.84
N GLN A 87 -11.88 9.17 -0.19
CA GLN A 87 -13.28 9.31 -0.58
C GLN A 87 -14.18 8.48 0.35
N GLY A 88 -15.39 8.97 0.64
CA GLY A 88 -16.40 8.22 1.39
C GLY A 88 -16.33 8.37 2.93
N GLY A 89 -15.47 9.27 3.45
CA GLY A 89 -15.42 9.64 4.86
C GLY A 89 -14.66 8.67 5.78
N ASN A 90 -14.53 7.40 5.38
CA ASN A 90 -13.72 6.43 6.12
C ASN A 90 -12.24 6.57 5.76
N GLN A 91 -11.40 6.58 6.79
CA GLN A 91 -9.95 6.65 6.67
C GLN A 91 -9.32 5.32 7.05
N ILE A 92 -8.13 5.05 6.52
CA ILE A 92 -7.31 3.94 7.01
C ILE A 92 -6.88 4.22 8.45
N ASP A 93 -6.91 3.19 9.29
CA ASP A 93 -6.41 3.29 10.66
C ASP A 93 -4.89 3.50 10.69
N LYS A 94 -4.39 3.98 11.84
CA LYS A 94 -2.96 4.29 12.03
C LYS A 94 -2.05 3.11 11.71
N ARG A 95 -2.43 1.91 12.13
CA ARG A 95 -1.62 0.71 11.99
C ARG A 95 -1.56 0.26 10.53
N THR A 96 -2.67 0.38 9.81
CA THR A 96 -2.71 0.18 8.35
C THR A 96 -1.80 1.19 7.64
N LYS A 97 -1.84 2.47 8.04
CA LYS A 97 -0.96 3.52 7.49
C LYS A 97 0.52 3.18 7.69
N GLU A 98 0.92 2.81 8.91
CA GLU A 98 2.29 2.41 9.24
C GLU A 98 2.73 1.17 8.42
N ALA A 99 1.84 0.20 8.20
CA ALA A 99 2.13 -0.97 7.36
C ALA A 99 2.35 -0.60 5.89
N ILE A 100 1.59 0.35 5.34
CA ILE A 100 1.74 0.84 3.97
C ILE A 100 3.04 1.62 3.82
N GLU A 101 3.37 2.51 4.76
CA GLU A 101 4.63 3.24 4.77
C GLU A 101 5.82 2.27 4.80
N TYR A 102 5.76 1.22 5.63
CA TYR A 102 6.78 0.18 5.65
C TYR A 102 6.83 -0.61 4.32
N PHE A 103 5.69 -1.01 3.77
CA PHE A 103 5.62 -1.69 2.47
C PHE A 103 6.28 -0.87 1.35
N LEU A 104 6.01 0.44 1.32
CA LEU A 104 6.55 1.38 0.32
C LEU A 104 8.01 1.77 0.58
N SER A 105 8.50 1.62 1.81
CA SER A 105 9.91 1.85 2.13
C SER A 105 10.85 0.82 1.48
N ASN A 106 10.32 -0.32 1.03
CA ASN A 106 11.09 -1.30 0.27
C ASN A 106 11.23 -0.83 -1.20
N PRO A 107 12.46 -0.58 -1.69
CA PRO A 107 12.70 -0.09 -3.05
C PRO A 107 12.10 -0.98 -4.14
N ASN A 108 12.04 -2.31 -3.93
CA ASN A 108 11.47 -3.23 -4.91
C ASN A 108 9.97 -3.00 -5.09
N ASN A 109 9.23 -2.81 -3.99
CA ASN A 109 7.79 -2.54 -4.03
C ASN A 109 7.51 -1.19 -4.66
N HIS A 110 8.32 -0.18 -4.30
CA HIS A 110 8.23 1.16 -4.88
C HIS A 110 8.46 1.13 -6.40
N ASN A 111 9.54 0.48 -6.86
CA ASN A 111 9.85 0.35 -8.28
C ASN A 111 8.77 -0.40 -9.04
N LEU A 112 8.22 -1.48 -8.47
CA LEU A 112 7.13 -2.23 -9.09
C LEU A 112 5.88 -1.37 -9.31
N LEU A 113 5.51 -0.55 -8.31
CA LEU A 113 4.38 0.37 -8.46
C LEU A 113 4.66 1.45 -9.52
N LEU A 114 5.91 1.94 -9.60
CA LEU A 114 6.33 2.93 -10.59
C LEU A 114 6.32 2.38 -12.02
N GLU A 115 6.84 1.18 -12.21
CA GLU A 115 6.76 0.47 -13.49
C GLU A 115 5.31 0.26 -13.90
N PHE A 116 4.44 -0.17 -12.97
CA PHE A 116 3.03 -0.38 -13.26
C PHE A 116 2.30 0.93 -13.59
N TRP A 117 2.61 2.02 -12.89
CA TRP A 117 2.10 3.35 -13.23
C TRP A 117 2.54 3.79 -14.62
N ASN A 118 3.82 3.72 -14.93
CA ASN A 118 4.37 4.10 -16.23
C ASN A 118 3.82 3.25 -17.37
N HIS A 119 3.50 1.99 -17.11
CA HIS A 119 2.83 1.12 -18.06
C HIS A 119 1.37 1.54 -18.30
N LYS A 120 0.62 1.88 -17.25
CA LYS A 120 -0.79 2.33 -17.35
C LYS A 120 -0.93 3.77 -17.86
N ASN A 121 0.08 4.60 -17.66
CA ASN A 121 0.09 6.04 -17.95
C ASN A 121 1.26 6.43 -18.86
N PRO A 122 1.37 5.86 -20.08
CA PRO A 122 2.57 5.98 -20.91
C PRO A 122 2.84 7.40 -21.45
N SER A 123 1.84 8.29 -21.46
CA SER A 123 1.96 9.67 -21.93
C SER A 123 2.57 10.62 -20.90
N ILE A 124 2.65 10.22 -19.63
CA ILE A 124 3.10 11.04 -18.50
C ILE A 124 4.02 10.26 -17.55
N LYS A 125 4.90 9.44 -18.13
CA LYS A 125 5.83 8.61 -17.35
C LYS A 125 6.70 9.46 -16.43
N VAL A 126 7.02 8.89 -15.27
CA VAL A 126 7.81 9.48 -14.19
C VAL A 126 8.97 8.59 -13.80
#